data_AF-A0ABD3T2L0-F1
#
_entry.id   AF-A0ABD3T2L0-F1
#
_cell.length_a   1.000
_cell.length_b   1.000
_cell.length_c   1.000
_cell.angle_alpha   90.00
_cell.angle_beta   90.00
_cell.angle_gamma   90.00
#
_symmetry.space_group_name_H-M   'P 1'
#
loop_
_entity.id
_entity.type
_entity.pdbx_description
1 polymer ?
#
loop_
_entity_poly.entity_id
_entity_poly.type
_entity_poly.pdbx_seq_one_letter_code
_entity_poly.pdbx_strand_id
1 'polypeptide(L)'
;MKSDRNPNPTRDLLHLLQIAPSSPPHETPVHRRTSSAPTIHRSARHFLSPRETLTPPVLHLYEVTRSFITERGVECTPESFPEFYRLFQKWGWMDFIKQPTKIEGEIVREFYANVSQTPDAKEVKVRGRIVKFDKATINTLYELPTYVIDQYTTCLADAIDMKDIVEFICLSDTVLPVTGNFLKASLTPIAKIWFAFIASRLMPTTHYTKISEDKARLIYSLMKGHTVDIGGLLFKGLIRNATKEGAQTFWFPSLIFRLCIQAGVQRGDGVGMVKLKNPFDDQT
;
A
#
# COMPACT_ATOMS: atom_id res chain seq x y z
N MET A 1 41.51 -41.77 -22.68
CA MET A 1 41.52 -41.25 -24.07
C MET A 1 40.26 -41.73 -24.78
N LYS A 2 39.66 -40.87 -25.62
CA LYS A 2 38.28 -40.85 -26.19
C LYS A 2 37.29 -40.18 -25.22
N SER A 3 37.01 -38.86 -25.26
CA SER A 3 36.53 -37.98 -26.35
C SER A 3 35.11 -38.33 -26.79
N ASP A 4 34.09 -37.62 -26.31
CA ASP A 4 33.48 -36.50 -27.05
C ASP A 4 32.13 -36.02 -26.48
N ARG A 5 31.99 -34.68 -26.47
CA ARG A 5 30.78 -33.87 -26.71
C ARG A 5 29.67 -33.76 -25.65
N ASN A 6 29.78 -32.65 -24.91
CA ASN A 6 28.68 -31.78 -24.49
C ASN A 6 27.99 -31.14 -25.72
N PRO A 7 26.67 -30.82 -25.66
CA PRO A 7 26.34 -29.40 -25.81
C PRO A 7 25.22 -28.88 -24.88
N ASN A 8 25.61 -27.81 -24.19
CA ASN A 8 24.87 -26.66 -23.67
C ASN A 8 23.46 -26.36 -24.27
N PRO A 9 22.40 -26.18 -23.46
CA PRO A 9 21.12 -25.64 -23.89
C PRO A 9 21.05 -24.13 -23.63
N THR A 10 21.50 -23.33 -24.59
CA THR A 10 21.14 -21.89 -24.66
C THR A 10 20.90 -21.55 -26.12
N ARG A 11 19.65 -21.73 -26.60
CA ARG A 11 19.11 -21.14 -27.84
C ARG A 11 17.71 -21.68 -28.16
N ASP A 12 16.66 -21.19 -27.50
CA ASP A 12 15.30 -21.27 -28.05
C ASP A 12 14.38 -20.22 -27.42
N LEU A 13 14.57 -18.97 -27.84
CA LEU A 13 13.75 -17.83 -27.42
C LEU A 13 13.40 -16.87 -28.57
N LEU A 14 13.34 -17.36 -29.81
CA LEU A 14 12.98 -16.54 -30.98
C LEU A 14 12.25 -17.36 -32.04
N HIS A 15 10.97 -17.73 -31.80
CA HIS A 15 10.13 -18.24 -32.89
C HIS A 15 8.62 -17.94 -32.85
N LEU A 16 8.13 -17.00 -32.02
CA LEU A 16 6.68 -16.75 -31.94
C LEU A 16 6.25 -15.29 -32.10
N LEU A 17 6.73 -14.59 -33.13
CA LEU A 17 6.08 -13.36 -33.63
C LEU A 17 6.34 -13.14 -35.14
N GLN A 18 5.33 -13.39 -35.99
CA GLN A 18 5.00 -12.72 -37.28
C GLN A 18 3.81 -13.47 -37.97
N ILE A 19 2.54 -13.07 -37.82
CA ILE A 19 1.70 -12.03 -38.49
C ILE A 19 0.83 -12.56 -39.67
N ALA A 20 -0.50 -12.64 -39.43
CA ALA A 20 -1.74 -12.25 -40.21
C ALA A 20 -1.97 -12.75 -41.69
N PRO A 21 -3.14 -12.54 -42.40
CA PRO A 21 -4.41 -11.81 -42.08
C PRO A 21 -5.79 -12.39 -42.61
N SER A 22 -6.92 -11.79 -42.12
CA SER A 22 -8.25 -11.40 -42.75
C SER A 22 -9.13 -12.36 -43.60
N SER A 23 -10.49 -12.35 -43.68
CA SER A 23 -11.71 -11.77 -43.02
C SER A 23 -12.99 -12.51 -43.60
N PRO A 24 -14.27 -12.00 -43.60
CA PRO A 24 -15.54 -12.66 -43.14
C PRO A 24 -16.52 -12.97 -44.32
N PRO A 25 -17.90 -13.02 -44.26
CA PRO A 25 -18.91 -12.92 -43.18
C PRO A 25 -20.04 -13.98 -43.20
N HIS A 26 -20.99 -13.95 -42.23
CA HIS A 26 -22.42 -14.19 -42.49
C HIS A 26 -23.33 -13.80 -41.30
N GLU A 27 -24.40 -13.06 -41.61
CA GLU A 27 -25.43 -12.53 -40.70
C GLU A 27 -26.63 -13.49 -40.49
N THR A 28 -27.07 -13.55 -39.22
CA THR A 28 -28.41 -13.64 -38.57
C THR A 28 -29.55 -14.53 -39.13
N PRO A 29 -30.49 -15.00 -38.26
CA PRO A 29 -31.64 -14.17 -37.84
C PRO A 29 -32.04 -14.23 -36.35
N VAL A 30 -32.79 -13.18 -36.00
CA VAL A 30 -33.39 -12.80 -34.72
C VAL A 30 -34.58 -13.69 -34.33
N HIS A 31 -34.66 -14.11 -33.06
CA HIS A 31 -35.93 -14.51 -32.43
C HIS A 31 -36.17 -13.78 -31.10
N ARG A 32 -37.23 -12.96 -31.13
CA ARG A 32 -37.88 -12.25 -30.03
C ARG A 32 -38.56 -13.24 -29.06
N ARG A 33 -38.27 -13.16 -27.75
CA ARG A 33 -39.20 -13.56 -26.69
C ARG A 33 -39.18 -12.55 -25.54
N THR A 34 -40.38 -12.06 -25.28
CA THR A 34 -40.83 -11.22 -24.16
C THR A 34 -40.81 -12.00 -22.86
N SER A 35 -40.38 -11.38 -21.75
CA SER A 35 -40.73 -11.84 -20.40
C SER A 35 -40.57 -10.72 -19.37
N SER A 36 -41.71 -10.41 -18.77
CA SER A 36 -42.06 -9.55 -17.63
C SER A 36 -41.02 -9.41 -16.50
N ALA A 37 -40.88 -8.17 -16.03
CA ALA A 37 -40.20 -7.78 -14.79
C ALA A 37 -41.07 -8.09 -13.54
N PRO A 38 -40.47 -8.47 -12.39
CA PRO A 38 -41.12 -8.37 -11.10
C PRO A 38 -40.80 -7.01 -10.43
N THR A 39 -41.86 -6.30 -10.07
CA THR A 39 -41.85 -5.11 -9.21
C THR A 39 -41.36 -5.48 -7.81
N ILE A 40 -40.18 -5.00 -7.41
CA ILE A 40 -39.74 -5.01 -6.01
C ILE A 40 -39.94 -3.60 -5.44
N HIS A 41 -40.77 -3.52 -4.40
CA HIS A 41 -41.01 -2.33 -3.59
C HIS A 41 -39.68 -1.72 -3.11
N ARG A 42 -39.32 -0.57 -3.68
CA ARG A 42 -38.17 0.24 -3.27
C ARG A 42 -38.59 1.08 -2.07
N SER A 43 -38.31 0.60 -0.85
CA SER A 43 -38.40 1.46 0.34
C SER A 43 -37.29 2.52 0.27
N ALA A 44 -37.68 3.76 0.54
CA ALA A 44 -36.98 4.99 0.20
C ALA A 44 -35.56 5.05 0.78
N ARG A 45 -34.55 4.99 -0.11
CA ARG A 45 -33.28 5.67 0.14
C ARG A 45 -33.56 7.15 -0.07
N HIS A 46 -33.40 7.97 0.97
CA HIS A 46 -33.26 9.40 0.79
C HIS A 46 -32.09 9.65 -0.16
N PHE A 47 -32.43 10.03 -1.38
CA PHE A 47 -31.51 10.56 -2.36
C PHE A 47 -31.04 11.91 -1.84
N LEU A 48 -29.83 11.96 -1.29
CA LEU A 48 -29.12 13.24 -1.22
C LEU A 48 -28.77 13.62 -2.67
N SER A 49 -29.21 14.81 -3.05
CA SER A 49 -29.06 15.40 -4.38
C SER A 49 -27.58 15.54 -4.77
N PRO A 50 -27.19 15.46 -6.06
CA PRO A 50 -25.80 15.63 -6.53
C PRO A 50 -25.16 17.01 -6.32
N ARG A 51 -25.67 17.85 -5.41
CA ARG A 51 -25.21 19.23 -5.19
C ARG A 51 -25.09 19.69 -3.73
N GLU A 52 -25.27 18.81 -2.74
CA GLU A 52 -24.93 19.16 -1.36
C GLU A 52 -23.44 18.87 -1.11
N THR A 53 -22.59 19.81 -1.51
CA THR A 53 -21.24 19.90 -0.96
C THR A 53 -21.39 20.09 0.55
N LEU A 54 -21.09 19.04 1.32
CA LEU A 54 -21.05 19.14 2.78
C LEU A 54 -20.20 20.36 3.15
N THR A 55 -20.76 21.27 3.94
CA THR A 55 -20.02 22.43 4.43
C THR A 55 -18.85 21.97 5.31
N PRO A 56 -17.75 22.75 5.40
CA PRO A 56 -16.56 22.39 6.19
C PRO A 56 -16.85 21.88 7.62
N PRO A 57 -17.86 22.39 8.36
CA PRO A 57 -18.16 21.91 9.72
C PRO A 57 -18.61 20.44 9.78
N VAL A 58 -19.31 19.94 8.76
CA VAL A 58 -19.90 18.58 8.79
C VAL A 58 -18.86 17.50 8.41
N LEU A 59 -17.96 17.79 7.46
CA LEU A 59 -16.82 16.93 7.17
C LEU A 59 -15.86 16.84 8.37
N HIS A 60 -15.60 17.98 9.03
CA HIS A 60 -14.75 18.02 10.21
C HIS A 60 -15.26 17.07 11.33
N LEU A 61 -16.57 17.00 11.56
CA LEU A 61 -17.16 16.11 12.56
C LEU A 61 -17.00 14.61 12.25
N TYR A 62 -17.10 14.20 10.98
CA TYR A 62 -16.94 12.80 10.58
C TYR A 62 -15.48 12.34 10.63
N GLU A 63 -14.54 13.26 10.42
CA GLU A 63 -13.11 12.98 10.46
C GLU A 63 -12.52 13.01 11.88
N VAL A 64 -13.10 13.79 12.79
CA VAL A 64 -12.63 13.89 14.19
C VAL A 64 -12.75 12.56 14.95
N THR A 65 -13.65 11.65 14.56
CA THR A 65 -13.82 10.34 15.22
C THR A 65 -12.82 9.28 14.78
N ARG A 66 -12.17 9.46 13.62
CA ARG A 66 -11.17 8.51 13.12
C ARG A 66 -9.86 8.67 13.87
N SER A 67 -9.25 7.54 14.26
CA SER A 67 -7.93 7.56 14.89
C SER A 67 -6.80 7.51 13.85
N PHE A 68 -5.60 7.88 14.26
CA PHE A 68 -4.42 7.81 13.40
C PHE A 68 -3.67 6.49 13.65
N ILE A 69 -3.23 5.81 12.59
CA ILE A 69 -2.24 4.75 12.74
C ILE A 69 -0.84 5.37 12.78
N THR A 70 -0.10 5.07 13.84
CA THR A 70 1.26 5.56 14.03
C THR A 70 2.22 4.97 13.01
N GLU A 71 2.83 5.83 12.20
CA GLU A 71 4.03 5.48 11.44
C GLU A 71 5.24 5.34 12.38
N ARG A 72 6.16 4.43 12.06
CA ARG A 72 7.40 4.25 12.83
C ARG A 72 8.62 4.13 11.96
N GLY A 73 9.72 4.66 12.49
CA GLY A 73 11.05 4.42 11.97
C GLY A 73 11.60 3.10 12.49
N VAL A 74 12.78 2.74 12.00
CA VAL A 74 13.56 1.60 12.47
C VAL A 74 14.86 2.13 13.02
N GLU A 75 15.10 1.88 14.31
CA GLU A 75 16.42 2.07 14.91
C GLU A 75 17.28 0.87 14.51
N CYS A 76 18.01 1.04 13.42
CA CYS A 76 18.87 0.03 12.84
C CYS A 76 20.29 0.59 12.76
N THR A 77 21.21 -0.05 13.49
CA THR A 77 22.65 0.26 13.39
C THR A 77 23.41 -0.94 12.83
N PRO A 78 24.59 -0.73 12.23
CA PRO A 78 25.43 -1.83 11.75
C PRO A 78 25.76 -2.87 12.84
N GLU A 79 25.80 -2.46 14.11
CA GLU A 79 26.13 -3.32 15.26
C GLU A 79 24.93 -4.12 15.75
N SER A 80 23.74 -3.52 15.73
CA SER A 80 22.53 -4.14 16.29
C SER A 80 21.84 -5.08 15.29
N PHE A 81 21.76 -4.66 14.02
CA PHE A 81 21.03 -5.38 12.98
C PHE A 81 21.76 -5.28 11.61
N PRO A 82 22.97 -5.86 11.48
CA PRO A 82 23.83 -5.67 10.31
C PRO A 82 23.16 -5.99 8.97
N GLU A 83 22.41 -7.10 8.89
CA GLU A 83 21.74 -7.50 7.64
C GLU A 83 20.61 -6.55 7.24
N PHE A 84 19.81 -6.08 8.20
CA PHE A 84 18.76 -5.10 7.94
C PHE A 84 19.36 -3.76 7.50
N TYR A 85 20.42 -3.32 8.21
CA TYR A 85 21.14 -2.09 7.88
C TYR A 85 21.69 -2.14 6.45
N ARG A 86 22.35 -3.25 6.09
CA ARG A 86 22.90 -3.46 4.74
C ARG A 86 21.81 -3.43 3.67
N LEU A 87 20.64 -4.02 3.92
CA LEU A 87 19.51 -3.96 3.00
C LEU A 87 18.95 -2.55 2.86
N PHE A 88 18.73 -1.82 3.97
CA PHE A 88 18.27 -0.43 3.92
C PHE A 88 19.26 0.48 3.19
N GLN A 89 20.56 0.29 3.40
CA GLN A 89 21.60 1.03 2.69
C GLN A 89 21.63 0.67 1.20
N LYS A 90 21.59 -0.63 0.86
CA LYS A 90 21.51 -1.11 -0.53
C LYS A 90 20.32 -0.51 -1.27
N TRP A 91 19.18 -0.37 -0.61
CA TRP A 91 17.96 0.19 -1.18
C TRP A 91 17.86 1.72 -1.08
N GLY A 92 18.83 2.41 -0.47
CA GLY A 92 18.77 3.86 -0.27
C GLY A 92 17.59 4.30 0.62
N TRP A 93 17.21 3.52 1.62
CA TRP A 93 16.06 3.80 2.51
C TRP A 93 16.44 4.47 3.83
N MET A 94 17.68 4.96 3.96
CA MET A 94 18.20 5.48 5.22
C MET A 94 17.39 6.66 5.75
N ASP A 95 16.94 7.59 4.88
CA ASP A 95 16.04 8.67 5.28
C ASP A 95 14.60 8.21 5.54
N PHE A 96 14.17 7.17 4.82
CA PHE A 96 12.83 6.62 4.95
C PHE A 96 12.60 5.91 6.29
N ILE A 97 13.62 5.24 6.83
CA ILE A 97 13.55 4.53 8.11
C ILE A 97 13.71 5.43 9.33
N LYS A 98 13.99 6.73 9.17
CA LYS A 98 14.05 7.67 10.30
C LYS A 98 12.72 7.76 11.04
N GLN A 99 12.78 8.09 12.33
CA GLN A 99 11.57 8.25 13.13
C GLN A 99 10.67 9.36 12.54
N PRO A 100 9.36 9.11 12.37
CA PRO A 100 8.45 10.10 11.81
C PRO A 100 8.25 11.30 12.74
N THR A 101 7.92 12.45 12.16
CA THR A 101 7.65 13.67 12.93
C THR A 101 6.29 13.60 13.63
N LYS A 102 6.17 14.34 14.74
CA LYS A 102 4.86 14.72 15.31
C LYS A 102 4.03 15.45 14.27
N ILE A 103 2.71 15.31 14.38
CA ILE A 103 1.75 15.85 13.42
C ILE A 103 0.79 16.84 14.09
N GLU A 104 0.22 17.73 13.30
CA GLU A 104 -1.02 18.43 13.62
C GLU A 104 -2.18 17.69 12.94
N GLY A 105 -3.05 17.06 13.75
CA GLY A 105 -4.08 16.17 13.23
C GLY A 105 -5.10 16.86 12.32
N GLU A 106 -5.34 18.14 12.51
CA GLU A 106 -6.26 18.94 11.68
C GLU A 106 -5.78 19.07 10.24
N ILE A 107 -4.48 19.29 10.03
CA ILE A 107 -3.89 19.38 8.68
C ILE A 107 -4.05 18.04 7.94
N VAL A 108 -3.85 16.93 8.65
CA VAL A 108 -4.00 15.58 8.07
C VAL A 108 -5.46 15.26 7.76
N ARG A 109 -6.39 15.65 8.64
CA ARG A 109 -7.83 15.50 8.41
C ARG A 109 -8.28 16.30 7.20
N GLU A 110 -7.98 17.60 7.16
CA GLU A 110 -8.30 18.47 6.02
C GLU A 110 -7.75 17.91 4.70
N PHE A 111 -6.52 17.37 4.71
CA PHE A 111 -5.96 16.69 3.55
C PHE A 111 -6.85 15.53 3.09
N TYR A 112 -7.24 14.62 3.99
CA TYR A 112 -8.10 13.49 3.67
C TYR A 112 -9.51 13.90 3.20
N ALA A 113 -10.08 14.95 3.79
CA ALA A 113 -11.37 15.50 3.39
C ALA A 113 -11.35 15.91 1.92
N ASN A 114 -10.24 16.49 1.48
CA ASN A 114 -10.08 16.99 0.12
C ASN A 114 -9.72 15.89 -0.88
N VAL A 115 -8.90 14.89 -0.49
CA VAL A 115 -8.60 13.74 -1.35
C VAL A 115 -9.85 12.91 -1.61
N SER A 116 -10.69 12.69 -0.59
CA SER A 116 -11.91 11.88 -0.74
C SER A 116 -12.92 12.46 -1.76
N GLN A 117 -12.88 13.78 -1.98
CA GLN A 117 -13.69 14.47 -2.99
C GLN A 117 -13.09 14.41 -4.40
N THR A 118 -11.80 14.11 -4.51
CA THR A 118 -11.04 14.13 -5.77
C THR A 118 -10.09 12.94 -5.87
N PRO A 119 -10.60 11.70 -5.89
CA PRO A 119 -9.77 10.49 -5.77
C PRO A 119 -8.79 10.29 -6.92
N ASP A 120 -9.07 10.85 -8.10
CA ASP A 120 -8.19 10.79 -9.27
C ASP A 120 -7.14 11.91 -9.29
N ALA A 121 -7.27 12.90 -8.40
CA ALA A 121 -6.30 13.99 -8.29
C ALA A 121 -5.02 13.51 -7.60
N LYS A 122 -3.90 14.10 -8.01
CA LYS A 122 -2.57 13.88 -7.42
C LYS A 122 -2.11 15.05 -6.55
N GLU A 123 -3.02 16.00 -6.33
CA GLU A 123 -2.81 17.19 -5.52
C GLU A 123 -4.13 17.64 -4.89
N VAL A 124 -4.04 18.25 -3.71
CA VAL A 124 -5.20 18.81 -2.98
C VAL A 124 -4.84 20.13 -2.35
N LYS A 125 -5.84 20.95 -2.04
CA LYS A 125 -5.65 22.22 -1.34
C LYS A 125 -5.76 22.01 0.17
N VAL A 126 -4.81 22.50 0.96
CA VAL A 126 -4.84 22.46 2.43
C VAL A 126 -4.43 23.84 2.95
N ARG A 127 -5.26 24.48 3.77
CA ARG A 127 -5.08 25.85 4.28
C ARG A 127 -4.63 26.84 3.21
N GLY A 128 -5.22 26.76 2.02
CA GLY A 128 -4.89 27.65 0.91
C GLY A 128 -3.73 27.21 0.00
N ARG A 129 -2.96 26.18 0.35
CA ARG A 129 -1.78 25.72 -0.40
C ARG A 129 -2.07 24.44 -1.18
N ILE A 130 -1.47 24.32 -2.36
CA ILE A 130 -1.55 23.09 -3.17
C ILE A 130 -0.50 22.10 -2.67
N VAL A 131 -0.95 20.93 -2.23
CA VAL A 131 -0.14 19.83 -1.72
C VAL A 131 -0.17 18.69 -2.73
N LYS A 132 0.95 18.46 -3.42
CA LYS A 132 1.13 17.30 -4.29
C LYS A 132 1.46 16.07 -3.46
N PHE A 133 0.95 14.91 -3.88
CA PHE A 133 1.18 13.65 -3.17
C PHE A 133 1.38 12.46 -4.13
N ASP A 134 1.71 12.73 -5.40
CA ASP A 134 2.11 11.67 -6.32
C ASP A 134 3.39 10.94 -5.89
N LYS A 135 3.63 9.78 -6.53
CA LYS A 135 4.83 8.95 -6.31
C LYS A 135 6.13 9.76 -6.39
N ALA A 136 6.27 10.67 -7.35
CA ALA A 136 7.51 11.43 -7.54
C ALA A 136 7.76 12.39 -6.36
N THR A 137 6.70 13.04 -5.89
CA THR A 137 6.74 13.92 -4.71
C THR A 137 7.09 13.11 -3.45
N ILE A 138 6.48 11.94 -3.25
CA ILE A 138 6.80 11.03 -2.13
C ILE A 138 8.26 10.56 -2.19
N ASN A 139 8.74 10.17 -3.37
CA ASN A 139 10.13 9.74 -3.54
C ASN A 139 11.09 10.86 -3.20
N THR A 140 10.80 12.09 -3.67
CA THR A 140 11.63 13.27 -3.37
C THR A 140 11.66 13.56 -1.87
N LEU A 141 10.52 13.49 -1.18
CA LEU A 141 10.42 13.75 0.26
C LEU A 141 11.29 12.81 1.13
N TYR A 142 11.44 11.57 0.69
CA TYR A 142 12.18 10.53 1.41
C TYR A 142 13.52 10.16 0.78
N GLU A 143 13.94 10.91 -0.25
CA GLU A 143 15.17 10.63 -1.02
C GLU A 143 15.22 9.19 -1.56
N LEU A 144 14.06 8.63 -1.92
CA LEU A 144 13.95 7.25 -2.37
C LEU A 144 14.47 7.12 -3.81
N PRO A 145 15.26 6.07 -4.09
CA PRO A 145 15.72 5.81 -5.45
C PRO A 145 14.56 5.43 -6.36
N THR A 146 14.69 5.80 -7.64
CA THR A 146 13.79 5.30 -8.68
C THR A 146 14.38 4.03 -9.28
N TYR A 147 13.74 2.90 -9.01
CA TYR A 147 14.11 1.62 -9.61
C TYR A 147 13.57 1.52 -11.03
N VAL A 148 14.41 1.08 -11.97
CA VAL A 148 13.98 0.77 -13.36
C VAL A 148 13.03 -0.44 -13.36
N ILE A 149 13.26 -1.39 -12.47
CA ILE A 149 12.45 -2.61 -12.32
C ILE A 149 12.02 -2.72 -10.86
N ASP A 150 10.72 -2.76 -10.61
CA ASP A 150 10.15 -3.10 -9.31
C ASP A 150 10.02 -4.62 -9.21
N GLN A 151 11.10 -5.28 -8.78
CA GLN A 151 11.16 -6.73 -8.60
C GLN A 151 10.03 -7.26 -7.73
N TYR A 152 9.52 -6.50 -6.75
CA TYR A 152 8.32 -6.92 -6.01
C TYR A 152 7.11 -7.06 -6.94
N THR A 153 6.77 -6.03 -7.71
CA THR A 153 5.63 -6.11 -8.64
C THR A 153 5.84 -7.17 -9.73
N THR A 154 7.07 -7.36 -10.22
CA THR A 154 7.38 -8.43 -11.18
C THR A 154 7.23 -9.81 -10.54
N CYS A 155 7.82 -10.05 -9.36
CA CYS A 155 7.68 -11.33 -8.65
C CYS A 155 6.24 -11.63 -8.21
N LEU A 156 5.43 -10.59 -7.94
CA LEU A 156 3.99 -10.73 -7.70
C LEU A 156 3.25 -11.21 -8.96
N ALA A 157 3.67 -10.76 -10.15
CA ALA A 157 3.08 -11.16 -11.43
C ALA A 157 3.48 -12.60 -11.83
N ASP A 158 4.65 -13.07 -11.41
CA ASP A 158 5.16 -14.43 -11.66
C ASP A 158 4.49 -15.53 -10.80
N ALA A 159 3.48 -15.17 -10.01
CA ALA A 159 2.61 -16.09 -9.25
C ALA A 159 3.35 -17.07 -8.32
N ILE A 160 4.33 -16.58 -7.54
CA ILE A 160 4.94 -17.37 -6.44
C ILE A 160 3.81 -17.91 -5.56
N ASP A 161 3.83 -19.23 -5.34
CA ASP A 161 2.82 -19.93 -4.53
C ASP A 161 2.89 -19.42 -3.09
N MET A 162 1.71 -19.19 -2.50
CA MET A 162 1.62 -18.81 -1.09
C MET A 162 2.21 -19.86 -0.15
N LYS A 163 2.24 -21.12 -0.57
CA LYS A 163 2.93 -22.19 0.15
C LYS A 163 4.43 -21.91 0.27
N ASP A 164 5.09 -21.57 -0.83
CA ASP A 164 6.54 -21.29 -0.84
C ASP A 164 6.87 -20.05 0.01
N ILE A 165 5.99 -19.04 -0.03
CA ILE A 165 6.11 -17.85 0.79
C ILE A 165 6.03 -18.20 2.28
N VAL A 166 5.02 -18.98 2.68
CA VAL A 166 4.82 -19.37 4.07
C VAL A 166 5.95 -20.27 4.56
N GLU A 167 6.39 -21.24 3.78
CA GLU A 167 7.54 -22.09 4.12
C GLU A 167 8.81 -21.27 4.34
N PHE A 168 8.98 -20.17 3.60
CA PHE A 168 10.13 -19.28 3.75
C PHE A 168 10.06 -18.33 4.96
N ILE A 169 8.87 -17.80 5.30
CA ILE A 169 8.73 -16.74 6.32
C ILE A 169 8.21 -17.25 7.68
N CYS A 170 7.65 -18.45 7.74
CA CYS A 170 7.08 -19.05 8.94
C CYS A 170 7.98 -20.16 9.53
N LEU A 171 7.66 -20.55 10.77
CA LEU A 171 8.26 -21.70 11.45
C LEU A 171 7.82 -23.01 10.76
N SER A 172 8.69 -24.01 10.73
CA SER A 172 8.54 -25.26 9.94
C SER A 172 7.26 -26.06 10.21
N ASP A 173 6.63 -25.86 11.37
CA ASP A 173 5.42 -26.60 11.78
C ASP A 173 4.11 -25.84 11.46
N THR A 174 4.20 -24.75 10.69
CA THR A 174 3.05 -23.89 10.40
C THR A 174 2.12 -24.54 9.37
N VAL A 175 0.92 -24.90 9.79
CA VAL A 175 -0.14 -25.34 8.89
C VAL A 175 -0.71 -24.13 8.15
N LEU A 176 -0.73 -24.18 6.82
CA LEU A 176 -1.39 -23.19 5.98
C LEU A 176 -2.90 -23.17 6.30
N PRO A 177 -3.46 -22.04 6.73
CA PRO A 177 -4.89 -21.92 6.88
C PRO A 177 -5.57 -21.97 5.50
N VAL A 178 -6.71 -22.67 5.43
CA VAL A 178 -7.56 -22.75 4.22
C VAL A 178 -8.08 -21.37 3.78
N THR A 179 -8.10 -20.41 4.72
CA THR A 179 -8.39 -19.00 4.46
C THR A 179 -7.08 -18.22 4.46
N GLY A 180 -6.82 -17.41 3.43
CA GLY A 180 -5.52 -16.82 3.08
C GLY A 180 -4.83 -15.87 4.09
N ASN A 181 -5.22 -15.87 5.36
CA ASN A 181 -4.53 -15.13 6.43
C ASN A 181 -3.96 -16.10 7.47
N PHE A 182 -2.68 -15.97 7.81
CA PHE A 182 -2.03 -16.74 8.87
C PHE A 182 -1.59 -15.87 10.05
N LEU A 183 -1.26 -16.49 11.17
CA LEU A 183 -0.98 -15.80 12.43
C LEU A 183 0.44 -15.22 12.46
N LYS A 184 0.58 -14.02 13.03
CA LYS A 184 1.88 -13.43 13.37
C LYS A 184 2.73 -14.38 14.22
N ALA A 185 2.10 -15.16 15.10
CA ALA A 185 2.78 -16.12 15.96
C ALA A 185 3.64 -17.10 15.16
N SER A 186 3.16 -17.50 13.98
CA SER A 186 3.80 -18.46 13.07
C SER A 186 5.04 -17.92 12.35
N LEU A 187 5.25 -16.60 12.31
CA LEU A 187 6.42 -16.02 11.64
C LEU A 187 7.73 -16.35 12.38
N THR A 188 8.80 -16.53 11.60
CA THR A 188 10.17 -16.52 12.12
C THR A 188 10.49 -15.19 12.80
N PRO A 189 11.47 -15.14 13.74
CA PRO A 189 11.85 -13.88 14.38
C PRO A 189 12.21 -12.76 13.40
N ILE A 190 12.95 -13.08 12.33
CA ILE A 190 13.33 -12.11 11.29
C ILE A 190 12.09 -11.60 10.54
N ALA A 191 11.17 -12.49 10.16
CA ALA A 191 9.95 -12.10 9.48
C ALA A 191 9.04 -11.24 10.39
N LYS A 192 9.04 -11.45 11.71
CA LYS A 192 8.31 -10.59 12.68
C LYS A 192 8.84 -9.15 12.69
N ILE A 193 10.15 -8.96 12.55
CA ILE A 193 10.76 -7.62 12.45
C ILE A 193 10.31 -6.93 11.16
N TRP A 194 10.38 -7.62 10.02
CA TRP A 194 9.88 -7.10 8.75
C TRP A 194 8.39 -6.79 8.78
N PHE A 195 7.60 -7.66 9.39
CA PHE A 195 6.16 -7.44 9.57
C PHE A 195 5.90 -6.18 10.39
N ALA A 196 6.65 -5.94 11.47
CA ALA A 196 6.52 -4.73 12.29
C ALA A 196 6.80 -3.46 11.49
N PHE A 197 7.85 -3.48 10.69
CA PHE A 197 8.20 -2.38 9.79
C PHE A 197 7.09 -2.14 8.75
N ILE A 198 6.66 -3.19 8.04
CA ILE A 198 5.60 -3.09 7.01
C ILE A 198 4.30 -2.58 7.63
N ALA A 199 3.86 -3.17 8.73
CA ALA A 199 2.59 -2.87 9.40
C ALA A 199 2.50 -1.45 9.99
N SER A 200 3.64 -0.78 10.16
CA SER A 200 3.69 0.59 10.65
C SER A 200 4.01 1.60 9.55
N ARG A 201 4.83 1.23 8.56
CA ARG A 201 5.43 2.19 7.63
C ARG A 201 4.97 2.07 6.18
N LEU A 202 4.52 0.90 5.74
CA LEU A 202 4.22 0.63 4.32
C LEU A 202 2.78 0.21 4.08
N MET A 203 2.25 -0.66 4.94
CA MET A 203 0.88 -1.16 4.89
C MET A 203 0.26 -1.10 6.29
N PRO A 204 -0.10 0.10 6.79
CA PRO A 204 -0.66 0.30 8.12
C PRO A 204 -1.82 -0.66 8.43
N THR A 205 -1.84 -1.20 9.65
CA THR A 205 -2.92 -2.10 10.12
C THR A 205 -3.26 -1.83 11.57
N THR A 206 -4.55 -1.97 11.90
CA THR A 206 -5.06 -1.93 13.28
C THR A 206 -5.03 -3.31 13.95
N HIS A 207 -5.06 -4.39 13.16
CA HIS A 207 -5.00 -5.75 13.67
C HIS A 207 -3.62 -6.33 13.36
N TYR A 208 -2.87 -6.67 14.41
CA TYR A 208 -1.49 -7.13 14.33
C TYR A 208 -1.34 -8.65 14.57
N THR A 209 -2.46 -9.34 14.79
CA THR A 209 -2.49 -10.79 15.02
C THR A 209 -2.47 -11.60 13.73
N LYS A 210 -3.09 -11.10 12.66
CA LYS A 210 -3.21 -11.78 11.36
C LYS A 210 -2.40 -11.05 10.30
N ILE A 211 -1.80 -11.83 9.41
CA ILE A 211 -1.01 -11.34 8.28
C ILE A 211 -1.85 -11.55 7.02
N SER A 212 -2.04 -10.46 6.27
CA SER A 212 -2.67 -10.51 4.97
C SER A 212 -1.69 -10.99 3.91
N GLU A 213 -2.20 -11.58 2.84
CA GLU A 213 -1.43 -12.02 1.69
C GLU A 213 -0.46 -10.95 1.15
N ASP A 214 -0.94 -9.71 0.94
CA ASP A 214 -0.13 -8.57 0.50
C ASP A 214 1.12 -8.36 1.38
N LYS A 215 0.94 -8.48 2.71
CA LYS A 215 2.03 -8.28 3.68
C LYS A 215 2.98 -9.47 3.67
N ALA A 216 2.46 -10.69 3.57
CA ALA A 216 3.28 -11.90 3.47
C ALA A 216 4.18 -11.85 2.23
N ARG A 217 3.62 -11.49 1.08
CA ARG A 217 4.36 -11.32 -0.18
C ARG A 217 5.42 -10.22 -0.09
N LEU A 218 5.10 -9.11 0.59
CA LEU A 218 6.07 -8.04 0.81
C LEU A 218 7.19 -8.46 1.77
N ILE A 219 6.88 -9.16 2.88
CA ILE A 219 7.89 -9.73 3.80
C ILE A 219 8.85 -10.62 3.01
N TYR A 220 8.31 -11.57 2.24
CA TYR A 220 9.10 -12.48 1.42
C TYR A 220 10.06 -11.71 0.49
N SER A 221 9.54 -10.71 -0.22
CA SER A 221 10.33 -9.93 -1.19
C SER A 221 11.44 -9.13 -0.52
N LEU A 222 11.17 -8.50 0.62
CA LEU A 222 12.19 -7.79 1.40
C LEU A 222 13.27 -8.75 1.90
N MET A 223 12.88 -9.91 2.43
CA MET A 223 13.81 -10.93 2.92
C MET A 223 14.66 -11.55 1.81
N LYS A 224 14.15 -11.64 0.57
CA LYS A 224 14.92 -12.04 -0.61
C LYS A 224 15.82 -10.93 -1.18
N GLY A 225 15.72 -9.72 -0.63
CA GLY A 225 16.54 -8.58 -1.08
C GLY A 225 16.07 -7.95 -2.39
N HIS A 226 14.82 -8.21 -2.80
CA HIS A 226 14.20 -7.64 -3.99
C HIS A 226 14.02 -6.12 -3.84
N THR A 227 14.14 -5.39 -4.93
CA THR A 227 13.80 -3.96 -4.98
C THR A 227 12.28 -3.79 -4.89
N VAL A 228 11.83 -2.78 -4.13
CA VAL A 228 10.41 -2.44 -3.93
C VAL A 228 10.17 -0.97 -4.27
N ASP A 229 9.16 -0.67 -5.08
CA ASP A 229 8.69 0.70 -5.32
C ASP A 229 7.96 1.29 -4.10
N ILE A 230 8.72 1.86 -3.16
CA ILE A 230 8.18 2.42 -1.90
C ILE A 230 7.26 3.61 -2.15
N GLY A 231 7.64 4.56 -3.01
CA GLY A 231 6.78 5.71 -3.32
C GLY A 231 5.47 5.28 -3.97
N GLY A 232 5.51 4.31 -4.88
CA GLY A 232 4.31 3.73 -5.48
C GLY A 232 3.43 3.00 -4.46
N LEU A 233 4.04 2.26 -3.54
CA LEU A 233 3.33 1.54 -2.49
C LEU A 233 2.60 2.50 -1.53
N LEU A 234 3.29 3.55 -1.08
CA LEU A 234 2.72 4.58 -0.21
C LEU A 234 1.60 5.36 -0.90
N PHE A 235 1.81 5.76 -2.16
CA PHE A 235 0.78 6.44 -2.97
C PHE A 235 -0.49 5.59 -3.09
N LYS A 236 -0.37 4.33 -3.50
CA LYS A 236 -1.50 3.39 -3.60
C LYS A 236 -2.19 3.20 -2.24
N GLY A 237 -1.41 3.08 -1.16
CA GLY A 237 -1.94 2.94 0.19
C GLY A 237 -2.75 4.16 0.64
N LEU A 238 -2.27 5.37 0.34
CA LEU A 238 -2.94 6.64 0.67
C LEU A 238 -4.27 6.74 -0.05
N ILE A 239 -4.29 6.52 -1.38
CA ILE A 239 -5.53 6.52 -2.18
C ILE A 239 -6.51 5.48 -1.62
N ARG A 240 -6.05 4.25 -1.38
CA ARG A 240 -6.87 3.18 -0.82
C ARG A 240 -7.51 3.56 0.52
N ASN A 241 -6.79 4.26 1.40
CA ASN A 241 -7.34 4.68 2.69
C ASN A 241 -8.33 5.86 2.53
N ALA A 242 -8.02 6.81 1.65
CA ALA A 242 -8.87 7.98 1.39
C ALA A 242 -10.22 7.60 0.78
N THR A 243 -10.25 6.61 -0.11
CA THR A 243 -11.46 6.18 -0.83
C THR A 243 -12.22 5.04 -0.14
N LYS A 244 -11.68 4.48 0.94
CA LYS A 244 -12.35 3.41 1.67
C LYS A 244 -13.54 3.93 2.47
N GLU A 245 -14.73 3.53 2.05
CA GLU A 245 -15.96 3.77 2.81
C GLU A 245 -15.87 3.16 4.21
N GLY A 246 -16.31 3.91 5.22
CA GLY A 246 -16.28 3.47 6.62
C GLY A 246 -14.89 3.26 7.22
N ALA A 247 -13.83 3.81 6.61
CA ALA A 247 -12.49 3.76 7.20
C ALA A 247 -12.49 4.37 8.61
N GLN A 248 -12.05 3.59 9.60
CA GLN A 248 -12.00 4.00 11.01
C GLN A 248 -10.69 4.70 11.38
N THR A 249 -9.69 4.61 10.51
CA THR A 249 -8.35 5.13 10.77
C THR A 249 -7.74 5.83 9.58
N PHE A 250 -6.97 6.88 9.85
CA PHE A 250 -6.12 7.57 8.88
C PHE A 250 -4.74 6.93 8.81
N TRP A 251 -4.31 6.63 7.59
CA TRP A 251 -2.99 6.08 7.32
C TRP A 251 -1.99 7.19 7.01
N PHE A 252 -0.70 6.89 7.14
CA PHE A 252 0.39 7.77 6.75
C PHE A 252 0.32 9.24 7.24
N PRO A 253 -0.10 9.50 8.49
CA PRO A 253 -0.33 10.87 8.91
C PRO A 253 0.95 11.73 8.97
N SER A 254 2.11 11.14 9.26
CA SER A 254 3.40 11.84 9.27
C SER A 254 3.89 12.13 7.85
N LEU A 255 3.73 11.19 6.91
CA LEU A 255 3.96 11.45 5.49
C LEU A 255 3.12 12.62 5.01
N ILE A 256 1.81 12.59 5.23
CA ILE A 256 0.88 13.64 4.81
C ILE A 256 1.26 14.99 5.43
N PHE A 257 1.51 15.00 6.74
CA PHE A 257 1.92 16.22 7.42
C PHE A 257 3.21 16.79 6.84
N ARG A 258 4.22 15.96 6.56
CA ARG A 258 5.46 16.41 5.92
C ARG A 258 5.24 16.96 4.51
N LEU A 259 4.37 16.34 3.70
CA LEU A 259 4.00 16.87 2.38
C LEU A 259 3.36 18.26 2.50
N CYS A 260 2.44 18.44 3.45
CA CYS A 260 1.81 19.74 3.72
C CYS A 260 2.84 20.80 4.11
N ILE A 261 3.77 20.49 5.02
CA ILE A 261 4.82 21.42 5.42
C ILE A 261 5.75 21.77 4.25
N GLN A 262 6.14 20.79 3.43
CA GLN A 262 6.96 21.04 2.23
C GLN A 262 6.24 21.94 1.21
N ALA A 263 4.90 21.86 1.13
CA ALA A 263 4.07 22.72 0.31
C ALA A 263 3.80 24.12 0.92
N GLY A 264 4.37 24.43 2.10
CA GLY A 264 4.23 25.73 2.77
C GLY A 264 2.90 25.90 3.51
N VAL A 265 2.23 24.81 3.88
CA VAL A 265 1.07 24.84 4.79
C VAL A 265 1.53 25.33 6.17
N GLN A 266 0.90 26.39 6.67
CA GLN A 266 1.25 26.99 7.95
C GLN A 266 0.76 26.13 9.10
N ARG A 267 1.62 25.97 10.10
CA ARG A 267 1.34 25.30 11.37
C ARG A 267 0.45 26.17 12.25
N GLY A 268 -0.32 25.53 13.13
CA GLY A 268 -0.97 26.22 14.24
C GLY A 268 0.03 26.65 15.32
N ASP A 269 -0.49 27.13 16.44
CA ASP A 269 0.25 27.53 17.66
C ASP A 269 0.86 26.35 18.45
N GLY A 270 0.78 25.13 17.92
CA GLY A 270 1.34 23.92 18.54
C GLY A 270 0.44 23.24 19.57
N VAL A 271 -0.71 23.82 19.91
CA VAL A 271 -1.66 23.27 20.90
C VAL A 271 -2.33 21.98 20.41
N GLY A 272 -2.37 21.74 19.10
CA GLY A 272 -3.01 20.60 18.45
C GLY A 272 -2.10 19.42 18.05
N MET A 273 -0.88 19.34 18.57
CA MET A 273 0.03 18.23 18.23
C MET A 273 -0.49 16.90 18.79
N VAL A 274 -0.73 15.93 17.89
CA VAL A 274 -1.23 14.61 18.28
C VAL A 274 -0.05 13.67 18.53
N LYS A 275 0.04 13.12 19.75
CA LYS A 275 0.83 11.91 19.99
C LYS A 275 0.10 10.73 19.36
N LEU A 276 0.74 10.11 18.37
CA LEU A 276 0.18 8.97 17.69
C LEU A 276 0.20 7.75 18.64
N LYS A 277 -0.95 7.05 18.77
CA LYS A 277 -1.06 5.86 19.62
C LYS A 277 -0.33 4.69 18.97
N ASN A 278 0.60 4.07 19.69
CA ASN A 278 1.33 2.92 19.19
C ASN A 278 0.35 1.74 19.00
N PRO A 279 0.13 1.23 17.77
CA PRO A 279 -0.79 0.12 17.51
C PRO A 279 -0.38 -1.22 18.12
N PHE A 280 0.76 -1.30 18.81
CA PHE A 280 1.24 -2.49 19.53
C PHE A 280 1.02 -2.40 21.04
N ASP A 281 0.64 -1.24 21.58
CA ASP A 281 0.43 -1.08 23.03
C ASP A 281 -0.87 -1.75 23.51
N ASP A 282 -1.82 -2.00 22.61
CA ASP A 282 -3.14 -2.59 22.92
C ASP A 282 -3.21 -4.11 22.66
N GLN A 283 -2.08 -4.79 22.36
CA GLN A 283 -2.08 -6.22 21.96
C GLN A 283 -1.07 -7.11 22.72
N THR A 284 -0.66 -6.70 23.92
CA THR A 284 0.05 -7.56 24.89
C THR A 284 -0.92 -8.23 25.85
#